data_AF-A0A941DC25-F1
#
_entry.id   AF-A0A941DC25-F1
#
_cell.length_a   1.000
_cell.length_b   1.000
_cell.length_c   1.000
_cell.angle_alpha   90.00
_cell.angle_beta   90.00
_cell.angle_gamma   90.00
#
_symmetry.space_group_name_H-M   'P 1'
#
loop_
_entity.id
_entity.type
_entity.pdbx_description
1 polymer ?
#
loop_
_entity_poly.entity_id
_entity_poly.type
_entity_poly.pdbx_seq_one_letter_code
_entity_poly.pdbx_strand_id
1 'polypeptide(L)'
;MSIPQTPTPPYPEYSDAVLDAPANYGILEQLIGTWVNVNPNKSATGWGLHTTCMPSPGTNTETIFGIFHFLCEDYTEELSFAPVSGGVRNRGGTNEQFAGAIEYKQSVQRVSDGVGIHEEVGMYLWLNEMYNHAATEQSVIDDNGYPLISIGAGANGPNYVPPYSIARSGTIPHGSAIMLTGNFQQDVPGKPAFPTGTDSWSAPFVQSWPDLQIANAPNLASSPLAISPSMGASALLVPPNGNTAEAAPLNLDEPAPAWAFDKSLTVTQPDSNLTYFQRIVADQHYPYSVRPDLRLRDAIKDQNISKYTLIQLSSKHDGGPQGGILNTPFVKKFANVTEMSLNLWLETVIEDGQEVLQLQYEQIIFFEFMVGSNGQTTRWPHIQINTLRKKPAC
;
A
#
# COMPACT_ATOMS: atom_id res chain seq x y z
N MET A 1 -9.92 3.61 23.44
CA MET A 1 -11.28 3.74 22.88
C MET A 1 -11.62 2.41 22.23
N SER A 2 -12.79 1.80 22.51
CA SER A 2 -13.19 0.55 21.82
C SER A 2 -13.57 0.90 20.39
N ILE A 3 -12.83 0.38 19.41
CA ILE A 3 -13.11 0.66 18.01
C ILE A 3 -14.34 -0.14 17.57
N PRO A 4 -15.30 0.46 16.86
CA PRO A 4 -16.50 -0.24 16.43
C PRO A 4 -16.15 -1.44 15.57
N GLN A 5 -16.75 -2.60 15.87
CA GLN A 5 -16.80 -3.73 14.96
C GLN A 5 -17.46 -3.28 13.63
N THR A 6 -17.19 -4.01 12.54
CA THR A 6 -17.90 -3.80 11.27
C THR A 6 -19.39 -3.68 11.57
N PRO A 7 -20.05 -2.58 11.15
CA PRO A 7 -21.41 -2.31 11.58
C PRO A 7 -22.33 -3.40 11.03
N THR A 8 -23.16 -3.98 11.90
CA THR A 8 -24.16 -4.99 11.54
C THR A 8 -25.57 -4.46 11.77
N PRO A 9 -26.51 -4.66 10.83
CA PRO A 9 -27.91 -4.32 11.05
C PRO A 9 -28.51 -5.07 12.27
N PRO A 10 -29.54 -4.51 12.94
CA PRO A 10 -30.17 -3.23 12.65
C PRO A 10 -29.30 -2.03 13.06
N TYR A 11 -29.27 -1.00 12.22
CA TYR A 11 -28.54 0.23 12.49
C TYR A 11 -29.34 1.18 13.39
N PRO A 12 -28.66 2.03 14.18
CA PRO A 12 -29.33 3.09 14.95
C PRO A 12 -30.11 4.03 14.01
N GLU A 13 -31.23 4.56 14.49
CA GLU A 13 -32.03 5.51 13.72
C GLU A 13 -31.27 6.82 13.51
N TYR A 14 -31.34 7.35 12.29
CA TYR A 14 -30.79 8.65 11.94
C TYR A 14 -31.60 9.76 12.61
N SER A 15 -30.90 10.76 13.15
CA SER A 15 -31.48 12.04 13.54
C SER A 15 -30.53 13.17 13.15
N ASP A 16 -31.07 14.37 12.97
CA ASP A 16 -30.25 15.53 12.60
C ASP A 16 -29.18 15.89 13.64
N ALA A 17 -29.31 15.42 14.89
CA ALA A 17 -28.29 15.56 15.91
C ALA A 17 -26.93 14.95 15.52
N VAL A 18 -26.92 13.96 14.60
CA VAL A 18 -25.69 13.35 14.07
C VAL A 18 -24.91 14.34 13.20
N LEU A 19 -25.57 15.30 12.54
CA LEU A 19 -24.90 16.32 11.72
C LEU A 19 -24.02 17.26 12.55
N ASP A 20 -24.40 17.48 13.81
CA ASP A 20 -23.70 18.35 14.75
C ASP A 20 -22.66 17.60 15.60
N ALA A 21 -22.59 16.27 15.49
CA ALA A 21 -21.66 15.45 16.25
C ALA A 21 -20.22 15.54 15.68
N PRO A 22 -19.18 15.44 16.54
CA PRO A 22 -17.82 15.29 16.07
C PRO A 22 -17.68 14.06 15.16
N ALA A 23 -16.86 14.16 14.13
CA ALA A 23 -16.60 13.03 13.24
C ALA A 23 -15.92 11.87 14.00
N ASN A 24 -16.36 10.66 13.72
CA ASN A 24 -15.65 9.45 14.15
C ASN A 24 -14.57 9.08 13.12
N TYR A 25 -13.30 9.20 13.48
CA TYR A 25 -12.18 8.82 12.60
C TYR A 25 -11.74 7.36 12.79
N GLY A 26 -12.34 6.63 13.74
CA GLY A 26 -11.96 5.25 14.05
C GLY A 26 -10.47 5.09 14.31
N ILE A 27 -9.86 4.06 13.73
CA ILE A 27 -8.39 3.84 13.83
C ILE A 27 -7.57 4.97 13.21
N LEU A 28 -8.13 5.71 12.24
CA LEU A 28 -7.37 6.70 11.47
C LEU A 28 -7.00 7.92 12.31
N GLU A 29 -7.64 8.12 13.47
CA GLU A 29 -7.24 9.14 14.44
C GLU A 29 -5.75 9.04 14.81
N GLN A 30 -5.20 7.83 14.84
CA GLN A 30 -3.79 7.57 15.12
C GLN A 30 -2.84 8.21 14.09
N LEU A 31 -3.28 8.41 12.84
CA LEU A 31 -2.49 9.01 11.78
C LEU A 31 -2.38 10.53 11.90
N ILE A 32 -3.33 11.20 12.57
CA ILE A 32 -3.42 12.67 12.60
C ILE A 32 -2.11 13.30 13.07
N GLY A 33 -1.59 14.26 12.31
CA GLY A 33 -0.32 14.93 12.54
C GLY A 33 0.65 14.77 11.38
N THR A 34 1.89 15.22 11.58
CA THR A 34 2.96 15.14 10.59
C THR A 34 3.96 14.05 10.98
N TRP A 35 4.40 13.28 10.00
CA TRP A 35 5.34 12.18 10.13
C TRP A 35 6.56 12.43 9.26
N VAL A 36 7.75 12.19 9.82
CA VAL A 36 9.02 12.46 9.15
C VAL A 36 10.02 11.36 9.43
N ASN A 37 11.01 11.22 8.55
CA ASN A 37 12.19 10.40 8.84
C ASN A 37 12.93 10.95 10.07
N VAL A 38 13.25 10.08 11.03
CA VAL A 38 14.14 10.40 12.15
C VAL A 38 15.43 9.59 11.96
N ASN A 39 16.48 10.26 11.48
CA ASN A 39 17.74 9.60 11.14
C ASN A 39 18.98 10.43 11.51
N PRO A 40 19.19 10.72 12.81
CA PRO A 40 20.31 11.55 13.28
C PRO A 40 21.68 10.94 12.95
N ASN A 41 21.75 9.61 12.89
CA ASN A 41 22.99 8.86 12.65
C ASN A 41 23.24 8.58 11.15
N LYS A 42 22.36 9.05 10.27
CA LYS A 42 22.41 8.80 8.82
C LYS A 42 22.56 7.30 8.47
N SER A 43 21.90 6.42 9.22
CA SER A 43 21.89 4.99 8.91
C SER A 43 21.08 4.75 7.64
N ALA A 44 21.46 3.75 6.83
CA ALA A 44 20.72 3.41 5.62
C ALA A 44 19.26 3.04 5.91
N THR A 45 18.99 2.39 7.05
CA THR A 45 17.64 1.98 7.46
C THR A 45 16.75 3.12 7.95
N GLY A 46 17.30 4.30 8.21
CA GLY A 46 16.53 5.47 8.65
C GLY A 46 15.98 6.33 7.50
N TRP A 47 16.31 6.00 6.25
CA TRP A 47 15.75 6.63 5.06
C TRP A 47 14.67 5.76 4.42
N GLY A 48 13.69 6.41 3.81
CA GLY A 48 12.77 5.73 2.90
C GLY A 48 13.53 5.17 1.70
N LEU A 49 13.03 4.09 1.12
CA LEU A 49 13.59 3.48 -0.09
C LEU A 49 12.49 3.35 -1.14
N HIS A 50 12.79 3.76 -2.37
CA HIS A 50 11.95 3.43 -3.51
C HIS A 50 12.69 2.57 -4.53
N THR A 51 11.97 1.64 -5.14
CA THR A 51 12.45 0.87 -6.29
C THR A 51 11.51 1.10 -7.46
N THR A 52 12.04 1.55 -8.59
CA THR A 52 11.29 1.89 -9.79
C THR A 52 11.93 1.20 -10.99
N CYS A 53 11.11 0.58 -11.84
CA CYS A 53 11.56 -0.06 -13.08
C CYS A 53 10.87 0.58 -14.28
N MET A 54 11.63 1.27 -15.13
CA MET A 54 11.10 2.02 -16.27
C MET A 54 11.71 1.55 -17.58
N PRO A 55 10.99 1.63 -18.72
CA PRO A 55 11.57 1.36 -20.03
C PRO A 55 12.83 2.19 -20.26
N SER A 56 13.90 1.57 -20.77
CA SER A 56 15.13 2.32 -21.07
C SER A 56 14.91 3.28 -22.25
N PRO A 57 15.63 4.41 -22.32
CA PRO A 57 15.54 5.32 -23.45
C PRO A 57 15.69 4.61 -24.80
N GLY A 58 14.77 4.90 -25.73
CA GLY A 58 14.77 4.30 -27.07
C GLY A 58 14.09 2.93 -27.19
N THR A 59 13.67 2.31 -26.08
CA THR A 59 12.95 1.03 -26.11
C THR A 59 11.50 1.20 -26.53
N ASN A 60 10.98 0.25 -27.31
CA ASN A 60 9.59 0.21 -27.77
C ASN A 60 9.23 -1.18 -28.30
N THR A 61 7.94 -1.38 -28.54
CA THR A 61 7.36 -2.65 -28.99
C THR A 61 7.62 -2.99 -30.45
N GLU A 62 8.35 -2.17 -31.19
CA GLU A 62 8.50 -2.32 -32.65
C GLU A 62 9.96 -2.47 -33.08
N THR A 63 10.91 -2.00 -32.27
CA THR A 63 12.34 -1.95 -32.66
C THR A 63 13.27 -2.50 -31.58
N ILE A 64 13.15 -2.04 -30.33
CA ILE A 64 14.01 -2.47 -29.21
C ILE A 64 13.14 -2.91 -28.03
N PHE A 65 12.94 -4.22 -27.93
CA PHE A 65 12.07 -4.84 -26.92
C PHE A 65 12.80 -5.01 -25.58
N GLY A 66 12.05 -4.93 -24.47
CA GLY A 66 12.40 -5.62 -23.23
C GLY A 66 13.52 -5.05 -22.34
N ILE A 67 14.11 -3.89 -22.66
CA ILE A 67 15.17 -3.31 -21.82
C ILE A 67 14.56 -2.30 -20.82
N PHE A 68 14.80 -2.52 -19.53
CA PHE A 68 14.34 -1.59 -18.49
C PHE A 68 15.52 -1.09 -17.67
N HIS A 69 15.40 0.15 -17.23
CA HIS A 69 16.25 0.76 -16.24
C HIS A 69 15.67 0.48 -14.86
N PHE A 70 16.51 0.02 -13.94
CA PHE A 70 16.16 -0.15 -12.54
C PHE A 70 16.78 0.99 -11.74
N LEU A 71 15.96 1.63 -10.91
CA LEU A 71 16.34 2.71 -10.03
C LEU A 71 16.00 2.31 -8.60
N CYS A 72 16.98 2.39 -7.70
CA CYS A 72 16.82 2.17 -6.27
C CYS A 72 17.50 3.33 -5.54
N GLU A 73 16.73 4.12 -4.80
CA GLU A 73 17.25 5.34 -4.15
C GLU A 73 16.65 5.60 -2.78
N ASP A 74 17.49 6.13 -1.90
CA ASP A 74 17.09 6.65 -0.60
C ASP A 74 16.37 8.01 -0.74
N TYR A 75 15.30 8.19 0.04
CA TYR A 75 14.56 9.45 0.11
C TYR A 75 14.21 9.84 1.55
N THR A 76 13.94 11.13 1.72
CA THR A 76 13.27 11.68 2.92
C THR A 76 11.83 12.03 2.58
N GLU A 77 10.96 11.90 3.56
CA GLU A 77 9.53 12.14 3.40
C GLU A 77 8.97 13.00 4.54
N GLU A 78 8.04 13.88 4.18
CA GLU A 78 7.09 14.47 5.11
C GLU A 78 5.68 14.01 4.70
N LEU A 79 5.02 13.28 5.61
CA LEU A 79 3.67 12.76 5.42
C LEU A 79 2.75 13.36 6.49
N SER A 80 1.79 14.17 6.08
CA SER A 80 0.91 14.90 6.98
C SER A 80 -0.53 14.44 6.84
N PHE A 81 -1.24 14.36 7.96
CA PHE A 81 -2.64 13.99 8.07
C PHE A 81 -3.43 15.04 8.85
N ALA A 82 -4.48 15.58 8.25
CA ALA A 82 -5.33 16.61 8.86
C ALA A 82 -6.80 16.16 8.90
N PRO A 83 -7.47 16.20 10.07
CA PRO A 83 -8.86 15.82 10.17
C PRO A 83 -9.78 16.83 9.48
N VAL A 84 -10.80 16.33 8.77
CA VAL A 84 -11.91 17.14 8.27
C VAL A 84 -12.99 17.21 9.34
N SER A 85 -13.36 18.42 9.75
CA SER A 85 -14.37 18.63 10.80
C SER A 85 -15.75 18.12 10.39
N GLY A 86 -16.38 17.37 11.29
CA GLY A 86 -17.74 16.83 11.12
C GLY A 86 -17.79 15.58 10.25
N GLY A 87 -18.70 14.66 10.58
CA GLY A 87 -18.90 13.45 9.79
C GLY A 87 -19.42 13.79 8.40
N VAL A 88 -18.79 13.26 7.35
CA VAL A 88 -19.19 13.51 5.96
C VAL A 88 -20.32 12.56 5.57
N ARG A 89 -21.53 13.10 5.43
CA ARG A 89 -22.76 12.32 5.19
C ARG A 89 -22.88 11.81 3.74
N ASN A 90 -23.02 10.50 3.59
CA ASN A 90 -23.40 9.80 2.37
C ASN A 90 -24.85 9.31 2.46
N ARG A 91 -25.71 9.80 1.55
CA ARG A 91 -27.15 9.50 1.54
C ARG A 91 -27.48 8.33 0.62
N GLY A 92 -27.87 7.19 1.19
CA GLY A 92 -28.24 5.97 0.47
C GLY A 92 -29.75 5.67 0.51
N GLY A 93 -30.59 6.65 0.79
CA GLY A 93 -32.01 6.45 1.08
C GLY A 93 -32.18 5.97 2.52
N THR A 94 -32.61 4.72 2.70
CA THR A 94 -32.81 4.15 4.05
C THR A 94 -31.50 3.87 4.81
N ASN A 95 -30.37 3.78 4.10
CA ASN A 95 -29.05 3.66 4.71
C ASN A 95 -28.35 5.02 4.63
N GLU A 96 -27.94 5.57 5.77
CA GLU A 96 -27.08 6.74 5.86
C GLU A 96 -25.71 6.28 6.36
N GLN A 97 -24.64 6.81 5.76
CA GLN A 97 -23.28 6.56 6.22
C GLN A 97 -22.60 7.89 6.54
N PHE A 98 -21.85 7.94 7.62
CA PHE A 98 -21.04 9.10 7.99
C PHE A 98 -19.57 8.72 7.91
N ALA A 99 -18.85 9.39 7.02
CA ALA A 99 -17.42 9.15 6.83
C ALA A 99 -16.58 10.08 7.71
N GLY A 100 -15.68 9.50 8.50
CA GLY A 100 -14.61 10.26 9.15
C GLY A 100 -13.50 10.52 8.14
N ALA A 101 -13.37 11.76 7.66
CA ALA A 101 -12.40 12.10 6.61
C ALA A 101 -11.12 12.71 7.20
N ILE A 102 -9.98 12.23 6.73
CA ILE A 102 -8.65 12.77 7.04
C ILE A 102 -7.95 13.06 5.73
N GLU A 103 -7.62 14.33 5.49
CA GLU A 103 -6.76 14.74 4.38
C GLU A 103 -5.36 14.20 4.62
N TYR A 104 -4.67 13.76 3.56
CA TYR A 104 -3.24 13.50 3.62
C TYR A 104 -2.48 14.25 2.54
N LYS A 105 -1.23 14.57 2.85
CA LYS A 105 -0.24 15.10 1.92
C LYS A 105 1.09 14.39 2.14
N GLN A 106 1.67 13.88 1.06
CA GLN A 106 3.00 13.28 1.03
C GLN A 106 3.92 14.14 0.18
N SER A 107 5.12 14.44 0.71
CA SER A 107 6.20 15.10 -0.02
C SER A 107 7.47 14.28 0.11
N VAL A 108 8.10 13.96 -1.02
CA VAL A 108 9.28 13.09 -1.09
C VAL A 108 10.43 13.81 -1.77
N GLN A 109 11.59 13.80 -1.11
CA GLN A 109 12.83 14.41 -1.61
C GLN A 109 13.96 13.39 -1.60
N ARG A 110 14.79 13.44 -2.64
CA ARG A 110 15.95 12.56 -2.76
C ARG A 110 17.03 12.97 -1.77
N VAL A 111 17.61 11.99 -1.05
CA VAL A 111 18.63 12.26 -0.01
C VAL A 111 19.89 12.90 -0.59
N SER A 112 20.27 12.57 -1.82
CA SER A 112 21.56 12.99 -2.39
C SER A 112 21.67 14.49 -2.70
N ASP A 113 20.56 15.16 -3.02
CA ASP A 113 20.58 16.60 -3.39
C ASP A 113 19.34 17.40 -2.96
N GLY A 114 18.36 16.79 -2.28
CA GLY A 114 17.15 17.45 -1.81
C GLY A 114 16.13 17.79 -2.91
N VAL A 115 16.31 17.30 -4.13
CA VAL A 115 15.32 17.52 -5.21
C VAL A 115 14.05 16.74 -4.88
N GLY A 116 12.90 17.41 -4.99
CA GLY A 116 11.58 16.78 -4.90
C GLY A 116 11.37 15.79 -6.04
N ILE A 117 11.06 14.54 -5.71
CA ILE A 117 10.85 13.46 -6.68
C ILE A 117 9.41 12.98 -6.75
N HIS A 118 8.61 13.25 -5.72
CA HIS A 118 7.20 12.87 -5.68
C HIS A 118 6.41 13.76 -4.71
N GLU A 119 5.16 14.02 -5.05
CA GLU A 119 4.17 14.69 -4.21
C GLU A 119 2.85 13.92 -4.39
N GLU A 120 2.04 13.77 -3.36
CA GLU A 120 0.66 13.31 -3.55
C GLU A 120 -0.26 13.85 -2.46
N VAL A 121 -1.53 13.97 -2.79
CA VAL A 121 -2.58 14.44 -1.87
C VAL A 121 -3.85 13.63 -2.04
N GLY A 122 -4.64 13.54 -0.98
CA GLY A 122 -5.93 12.88 -1.02
C GLY A 122 -6.58 12.77 0.35
N MET A 123 -7.39 11.74 0.54
CA MET A 123 -8.09 11.51 1.80
C MET A 123 -8.06 10.04 2.19
N TYR A 124 -7.99 9.80 3.50
CA TYR A 124 -8.43 8.56 4.13
C TYR A 124 -9.84 8.76 4.68
N LEU A 125 -10.70 7.75 4.51
CA LEU A 125 -12.09 7.77 4.93
C LEU A 125 -12.34 6.59 5.87
N TRP A 126 -12.86 6.85 7.06
CA TRP A 126 -13.43 5.86 7.96
C TRP A 126 -14.89 5.61 7.58
N LEU A 127 -15.31 4.36 7.38
CA LEU A 127 -16.59 4.02 6.73
C LEU A 127 -17.58 3.25 7.62
N ASN A 128 -17.29 3.06 8.90
CA ASN A 128 -18.07 2.16 9.77
C ASN A 128 -19.30 2.79 10.43
N GLU A 129 -19.54 4.09 10.26
CA GLU A 129 -20.66 4.75 10.93
C GLU A 129 -21.90 4.72 10.04
N MET A 130 -22.88 3.87 10.40
CA MET A 130 -24.11 3.60 9.64
C MET A 130 -25.36 3.93 10.47
N TYR A 131 -26.37 4.49 9.82
CA TYR A 131 -27.68 4.77 10.41
C TYR A 131 -28.81 4.31 9.49
N ASN A 132 -29.94 3.96 10.09
CA ASN A 132 -31.20 3.73 9.40
C ASN A 132 -31.98 5.05 9.29
N HIS A 133 -32.39 5.44 8.09
CA HIS A 133 -33.23 6.62 7.85
C HIS A 133 -34.50 6.23 7.10
N ALA A 134 -35.45 5.65 7.82
CA ALA A 134 -36.72 5.22 7.24
C ALA A 134 -37.51 6.39 6.65
N ALA A 135 -38.17 6.14 5.51
CA ALA A 135 -39.09 7.11 4.92
C ALA A 135 -40.32 7.29 5.82
N THR A 136 -40.66 8.54 6.11
CA THR A 136 -41.89 8.92 6.80
C THR A 136 -42.95 9.35 5.78
N GLU A 137 -44.22 9.44 6.19
CA GLU A 137 -45.28 9.96 5.32
C GLU A 137 -44.98 11.39 4.87
N GLN A 138 -44.49 12.22 5.79
CA GLN A 138 -44.12 13.59 5.49
C GLN A 138 -42.95 13.67 4.49
N SER A 139 -41.88 12.90 4.69
CA SER A 139 -40.73 12.95 3.78
C SER A 139 -41.09 12.50 2.35
N VAL A 140 -41.97 11.51 2.22
CA VAL A 140 -42.46 11.06 0.91
C VAL A 140 -43.31 12.15 0.23
N ILE A 141 -44.18 12.82 0.98
CA ILE A 141 -45.02 13.92 0.46
C ILE A 141 -44.15 15.10 0.04
N ASP A 142 -43.16 15.48 0.85
CA ASP A 142 -42.27 16.62 0.59
C ASP A 142 -41.49 16.42 -0.72
N ASP A 143 -41.11 15.18 -1.03
CA ASP A 143 -40.42 14.80 -2.27
C ASP A 143 -41.37 14.46 -3.44
N ASN A 144 -42.69 14.72 -3.30
CA ASN A 144 -43.74 14.40 -4.27
C ASN A 144 -43.76 12.90 -4.68
N GLY A 145 -43.41 12.00 -3.76
CA GLY A 145 -43.41 10.57 -3.97
C GLY A 145 -44.81 9.94 -3.83
N TYR A 146 -45.11 8.98 -4.69
CA TYR A 146 -46.32 8.14 -4.60
C TYR A 146 -45.92 6.65 -4.68
N PRO A 147 -45.42 6.05 -3.59
CA PRO A 147 -44.99 4.66 -3.60
C PRO A 147 -46.20 3.72 -3.83
N LEU A 148 -46.02 2.73 -4.69
CA LEU A 148 -47.01 1.66 -4.91
C LEU A 148 -47.09 0.66 -3.73
N ILE A 149 -46.20 0.81 -2.75
CA ILE A 149 -46.15 0.07 -1.50
C ILE A 149 -46.43 1.01 -0.32
N SER A 150 -46.90 0.46 0.80
CA SER A 150 -47.19 1.26 1.99
C SER A 150 -45.96 2.04 2.47
N ILE A 151 -46.16 3.29 2.91
CA ILE A 151 -45.10 4.08 3.54
C ILE A 151 -44.60 3.35 4.79
N GLY A 152 -43.28 3.28 4.97
CA GLY A 152 -42.65 2.46 6.01
C GLY A 152 -42.51 0.96 5.66
N ALA A 153 -43.10 0.47 4.55
CA ALA A 153 -42.77 -0.86 4.05
C ALA A 153 -41.31 -0.87 3.58
N GLY A 154 -40.50 -1.73 4.19
CA GLY A 154 -39.04 -1.70 3.97
C GLY A 154 -38.33 -0.60 4.75
N ALA A 155 -38.89 -0.09 5.85
CA ALA A 155 -38.24 0.90 6.74
C ALA A 155 -36.85 0.47 7.24
N ASN A 156 -36.55 -0.83 7.25
CA ASN A 156 -35.21 -1.33 7.56
C ASN A 156 -34.23 -1.25 6.37
N GLY A 157 -34.71 -0.88 5.19
CA GLY A 157 -33.95 -0.82 3.94
C GLY A 157 -33.47 -2.19 3.47
N PRO A 158 -32.77 -2.26 2.33
CA PRO A 158 -31.87 -3.38 2.09
C PRO A 158 -30.78 -3.37 3.16
N ASN A 159 -30.55 -4.52 3.80
CA ASN A 159 -29.43 -4.70 4.73
C ASN A 159 -28.12 -4.51 3.96
N TYR A 160 -27.50 -3.34 4.11
CA TYR A 160 -26.19 -3.05 3.54
C TYR A 160 -25.15 -3.09 4.64
N VAL A 161 -24.21 -4.04 4.56
CA VAL A 161 -23.02 -4.08 5.42
C VAL A 161 -21.84 -3.56 4.61
N PRO A 162 -21.18 -2.45 5.03
CA PRO A 162 -19.97 -1.98 4.38
C PRO A 162 -18.92 -3.10 4.34
N PRO A 163 -18.43 -3.49 3.15
CA PRO A 163 -17.43 -4.56 3.04
C PRO A 163 -16.04 -4.13 3.51
N TYR A 164 -15.79 -2.82 3.58
CA TYR A 164 -14.52 -2.22 3.95
C TYR A 164 -14.74 -1.12 4.99
N SER A 165 -13.83 -1.05 5.96
CA SER A 165 -13.87 -0.04 7.01
C SER A 165 -13.12 1.24 6.63
N ILE A 166 -12.21 1.14 5.65
CA ILE A 166 -11.31 2.23 5.26
C ILE A 166 -11.29 2.38 3.75
N ALA A 167 -11.30 3.61 3.26
CA ALA A 167 -10.91 3.96 1.90
C ALA A 167 -9.78 4.98 1.89
N ARG A 168 -8.92 4.94 0.87
CA ARG A 168 -7.92 5.97 0.55
C ARG A 168 -8.13 6.42 -0.89
N SER A 169 -8.39 7.71 -1.10
CA SER A 169 -8.38 8.34 -2.41
C SER A 169 -7.11 9.16 -2.59
N GLY A 170 -6.60 9.30 -3.82
CA GLY A 170 -5.37 10.05 -4.05
C GLY A 170 -5.25 10.59 -5.46
N THR A 171 -4.57 11.72 -5.61
CA THR A 171 -4.16 12.29 -6.89
C THR A 171 -2.63 12.34 -6.97
N ILE A 172 -2.08 11.67 -7.99
CA ILE A 172 -0.66 11.43 -8.17
C ILE A 172 -0.17 12.25 -9.38
N PRO A 173 0.89 13.06 -9.25
CA PRO A 173 1.37 14.00 -10.27
C PRO A 173 1.93 13.30 -11.52
N HIS A 174 2.22 12.01 -11.43
CA HIS A 174 2.55 11.18 -12.59
C HIS A 174 1.35 10.92 -13.52
N GLY A 175 0.15 11.40 -13.17
CA GLY A 175 -1.03 11.34 -14.03
C GLY A 175 -1.96 10.18 -13.70
N SER A 176 -2.10 9.85 -12.41
CA SER A 176 -3.01 8.81 -11.94
C SER A 176 -3.87 9.31 -10.77
N ALA A 177 -5.09 8.80 -10.66
CA ALA A 177 -5.94 8.95 -9.48
C ALA A 177 -6.30 7.56 -8.95
N ILE A 178 -6.31 7.41 -7.63
CA ILE A 178 -6.48 6.11 -6.97
C ILE A 178 -7.70 6.12 -6.04
N MET A 179 -8.29 4.94 -5.88
CA MET A 179 -9.22 4.59 -4.82
C MET A 179 -8.81 3.20 -4.31
N LEU A 180 -8.30 3.13 -3.09
CA LEU A 180 -8.03 1.88 -2.39
C LEU A 180 -9.07 1.69 -1.30
N THR A 181 -9.49 0.46 -1.08
CA THR A 181 -10.37 0.11 0.04
C THR A 181 -9.76 -1.05 0.82
N GLY A 182 -10.15 -1.21 2.08
CA GLY A 182 -9.70 -2.32 2.88
C GLY A 182 -10.08 -2.22 4.35
N ASN A 183 -9.35 -2.97 5.16
CA ASN A 183 -9.66 -3.18 6.57
C ASN A 183 -8.39 -3.13 7.41
N PHE A 184 -8.52 -3.39 8.71
CA PHE A 184 -7.44 -3.25 9.67
C PHE A 184 -7.47 -4.35 10.73
N GLN A 185 -6.36 -4.51 11.44
CA GLN A 185 -6.31 -5.13 12.76
C GLN A 185 -5.64 -4.20 13.74
N GLN A 186 -6.14 -4.20 14.97
CA GLN A 186 -5.68 -3.30 16.02
C GLN A 186 -4.99 -4.10 17.13
N ASP A 187 -4.04 -3.45 17.81
CA ASP A 187 -3.42 -3.95 19.03
C ASP A 187 -2.81 -5.34 18.86
N VAL A 188 -2.26 -5.62 17.69
CA VAL A 188 -1.52 -6.84 17.42
C VAL A 188 -0.27 -6.85 18.31
N PRO A 189 -0.09 -7.84 19.21
CA PRO A 189 1.02 -7.83 20.16
C PRO A 189 2.39 -7.96 19.49
N GLY A 190 3.39 -7.25 20.01
CA GLY A 190 4.77 -7.32 19.55
C GLY A 190 5.06 -6.48 18.31
N LYS A 191 6.12 -6.84 17.59
CA LYS A 191 6.57 -6.18 16.36
C LYS A 191 6.03 -6.89 15.10
N PRO A 192 5.85 -6.19 13.96
CA PRO A 192 5.55 -6.84 12.69
C PRO A 192 6.60 -7.89 12.32
N ALA A 193 6.17 -9.03 11.77
CA ALA A 193 7.01 -10.20 11.56
C ALA A 193 7.44 -10.33 10.08
N PHE A 194 8.65 -9.90 9.73
CA PHE A 194 9.17 -9.98 8.35
C PHE A 194 9.97 -11.26 8.07
N PRO A 195 10.08 -11.69 6.81
CA PRO A 195 10.86 -12.88 6.45
C PRO A 195 12.37 -12.68 6.63
N THR A 196 13.08 -13.80 6.69
CA THR A 196 14.54 -13.86 6.82
C THR A 196 15.14 -14.86 5.87
N GLY A 197 16.41 -14.69 5.57
CA GLY A 197 17.22 -15.57 4.75
C GLY A 197 16.57 -15.97 3.44
N THR A 198 16.50 -17.27 3.17
CA THR A 198 15.87 -17.84 1.97
C THR A 198 14.36 -17.71 1.98
N ASP A 199 13.74 -17.58 3.15
CA ASP A 199 12.28 -17.46 3.27
C ASP A 199 11.78 -16.14 2.67
N SER A 200 12.66 -15.16 2.50
CA SER A 200 12.42 -13.87 1.82
C SER A 200 12.02 -14.00 0.34
N TRP A 201 12.23 -15.17 -0.27
CA TRP A 201 11.78 -15.52 -1.62
C TRP A 201 10.50 -16.33 -1.64
N SER A 202 10.13 -16.89 -0.48
CA SER A 202 9.00 -17.78 -0.33
C SER A 202 7.83 -17.10 0.39
N ALA A 203 6.72 -17.83 0.40
CA ALA A 203 5.48 -17.53 1.09
C ALA A 203 5.69 -16.97 2.50
N PRO A 204 4.81 -16.07 2.95
CA PRO A 204 3.42 -16.46 3.19
C PRO A 204 2.53 -16.18 1.96
N PHE A 205 2.30 -17.21 1.14
CA PHE A 205 1.60 -17.18 -0.15
C PHE A 205 0.17 -17.74 -0.09
N VAL A 206 -0.41 -17.94 1.10
CA VAL A 206 -1.81 -18.39 1.23
C VAL A 206 -2.50 -17.95 2.52
N GLN A 207 -1.75 -17.38 3.47
CA GLN A 207 -2.31 -16.69 4.63
C GLN A 207 -2.04 -15.21 4.44
N SER A 208 -3.07 -14.40 4.72
CA SER A 208 -2.89 -12.96 4.94
C SER A 208 -1.64 -12.79 5.83
N TRP A 209 -0.68 -12.00 5.38
CA TRP A 209 0.53 -11.72 6.15
C TRP A 209 0.39 -10.34 6.78
N PRO A 210 0.69 -10.20 8.09
CA PRO A 210 1.03 -11.25 9.08
C PRO A 210 -0.12 -12.26 9.19
N ASP A 211 0.10 -13.52 9.65
CA ASP A 211 -0.93 -14.60 9.74
C ASP A 211 -2.13 -14.20 10.61
N LEU A 212 -2.94 -13.34 10.05
CA LEU A 212 -3.89 -12.47 10.72
C LEU A 212 -5.10 -12.40 9.81
N GLN A 213 -6.22 -12.94 10.28
CA GLN A 213 -7.45 -12.95 9.50
C GLN A 213 -8.03 -11.53 9.44
N ILE A 214 -7.80 -10.85 8.33
CA ILE A 214 -8.42 -9.56 8.02
C ILE A 214 -9.63 -9.85 7.14
N ALA A 215 -10.83 -9.45 7.59
CA ALA A 215 -12.04 -9.60 6.80
C ALA A 215 -11.89 -8.84 5.48
N ASN A 216 -12.25 -9.48 4.36
CA ASN A 216 -12.09 -8.92 3.01
C ASN A 216 -10.68 -8.34 2.79
N ALA A 217 -9.65 -9.01 3.33
CA ALA A 217 -8.28 -8.62 3.11
C ALA A 217 -8.02 -8.52 1.60
N PRO A 218 -7.28 -7.50 1.16
CA PRO A 218 -6.87 -7.47 -0.23
C PRO A 218 -6.05 -8.71 -0.56
N ASN A 219 -6.24 -9.25 -1.76
CA ASN A 219 -5.31 -10.22 -2.32
C ASN A 219 -4.05 -9.47 -2.70
N LEU A 220 -3.19 -9.26 -1.70
CA LEU A 220 -1.89 -8.65 -1.93
C LEU A 220 -1.13 -9.62 -2.82
N ALA A 221 -0.83 -9.17 -4.04
CA ALA A 221 0.15 -9.81 -4.89
C ALA A 221 1.37 -10.06 -4.02
N SER A 222 1.58 -11.32 -3.78
CA SER A 222 2.26 -11.78 -2.62
C SER A 222 3.70 -11.30 -2.58
N SER A 223 4.05 -10.59 -1.51
CA SER A 223 5.40 -10.13 -1.18
C SER A 223 6.18 -9.73 -2.45
N PRO A 224 6.04 -8.49 -2.95
CA PRO A 224 6.68 -8.14 -4.21
C PRO A 224 8.18 -7.95 -3.99
N LEU A 225 8.94 -8.88 -4.54
CA LEU A 225 10.30 -8.57 -4.96
C LEU A 225 10.23 -7.31 -5.85
N ALA A 226 11.27 -6.49 -5.86
CA ALA A 226 11.42 -5.38 -6.81
C ALA A 226 11.66 -5.87 -8.27
N ILE A 227 11.21 -7.09 -8.55
CA ILE A 227 11.51 -7.91 -9.71
C ILE A 227 10.19 -8.32 -10.34
N SER A 228 10.07 -8.16 -11.65
CA SER A 228 8.87 -8.53 -12.38
C SER A 228 8.59 -10.04 -12.27
N PRO A 229 7.41 -10.46 -11.76
CA PRO A 229 7.00 -11.86 -11.78
C PRO A 229 6.92 -12.41 -13.22
N SER A 230 6.51 -11.57 -14.18
CA SER A 230 6.42 -11.92 -15.60
C SER A 230 7.79 -12.08 -16.30
N MET A 231 8.88 -11.62 -15.68
CA MET A 231 10.24 -11.81 -16.21
C MET A 231 11.01 -12.94 -15.52
N GLY A 232 10.34 -13.77 -14.72
CA GLY A 232 10.90 -15.03 -14.21
C GLY A 232 11.94 -14.84 -13.10
N ALA A 233 11.49 -14.43 -11.91
CA ALA A 233 12.32 -14.37 -10.69
C ALA A 233 13.02 -15.71 -10.35
N SER A 234 12.54 -16.83 -10.91
CA SER A 234 13.19 -18.14 -10.84
C SER A 234 14.63 -18.16 -11.35
N ALA A 235 15.00 -17.21 -12.22
CA ALA A 235 16.37 -17.07 -12.71
C ALA A 235 17.38 -16.69 -11.62
N LEU A 236 16.93 -16.08 -10.51
CA LEU A 236 17.78 -15.78 -9.36
C LEU A 236 17.94 -16.98 -8.43
N LEU A 237 17.22 -18.06 -8.70
CA LEU A 237 17.35 -19.33 -7.99
C LEU A 237 18.45 -20.20 -8.61
N VAL A 238 18.80 -20.01 -9.89
CA VAL A 238 19.74 -20.89 -10.60
C VAL A 238 21.15 -20.27 -10.60
N PRO A 239 22.18 -20.97 -10.11
CA PRO A 239 23.55 -20.47 -10.16
C PRO A 239 24.03 -20.20 -11.60
N PRO A 240 25.03 -19.31 -11.81
CA PRO A 240 25.50 -18.94 -13.16
C PRO A 240 26.01 -20.09 -14.02
N ASN A 241 26.38 -21.22 -13.39
CA ASN A 241 26.80 -22.46 -14.06
C ASN A 241 25.62 -23.17 -14.78
N GLY A 242 24.38 -22.68 -14.63
CA GLY A 242 23.18 -23.25 -15.24
C GLY A 242 22.69 -24.55 -14.59
N ASN A 243 23.27 -24.96 -13.46
CA ASN A 243 22.89 -26.21 -12.79
C ASN A 243 21.56 -26.03 -12.05
N THR A 244 20.47 -26.48 -12.66
CA THR A 244 19.13 -26.43 -12.06
C THR A 244 18.96 -27.36 -10.86
N ALA A 245 19.84 -28.35 -10.67
CA ALA A 245 19.85 -29.19 -9.47
C ALA A 245 20.38 -28.47 -8.23
N GLU A 246 21.09 -27.35 -8.42
CA GLU A 246 21.57 -26.46 -7.36
C GLU A 246 20.65 -25.24 -7.17
N ALA A 247 19.46 -25.24 -7.80
CA ALA A 247 18.58 -24.08 -7.77
C ALA A 247 18.05 -23.85 -6.35
N ALA A 248 18.48 -22.74 -5.72
CA ALA A 248 18.10 -22.34 -4.39
C ALA A 248 17.93 -20.81 -4.34
N PRO A 249 16.93 -20.29 -3.59
CA PRO A 249 16.81 -18.85 -3.40
C PRO A 249 18.04 -18.26 -2.73
N LEU A 250 18.40 -17.02 -3.10
CA LEU A 250 19.48 -16.31 -2.43
C LEU A 250 19.12 -16.12 -0.95
N ASN A 251 20.05 -16.39 -0.05
CA ASN A 251 19.87 -15.97 1.33
C ASN A 251 19.98 -14.44 1.37
N LEU A 252 18.87 -13.72 1.57
CA LEU A 252 18.86 -12.25 1.58
C LEU A 252 19.39 -11.62 2.88
N ASP A 253 19.82 -12.43 3.84
CA ASP A 253 20.56 -11.94 5.01
C ASP A 253 22.09 -12.04 4.81
N GLU A 254 22.54 -12.67 3.72
CA GLU A 254 23.95 -12.76 3.34
C GLU A 254 24.33 -11.67 2.33
N PRO A 255 25.62 -11.34 2.15
CA PRO A 255 26.06 -10.41 1.12
C PRO A 255 25.68 -10.86 -0.30
N ALA A 256 25.55 -9.89 -1.21
CA ALA A 256 25.29 -10.18 -2.62
C ALA A 256 26.34 -11.16 -3.18
N PRO A 257 25.91 -12.21 -3.90
CA PRO A 257 26.82 -13.24 -4.40
C PRO A 257 27.78 -12.67 -5.44
N ALA A 258 29.00 -13.20 -5.51
CA ALA A 258 30.06 -12.68 -6.38
C ALA A 258 29.68 -12.57 -7.87
N TRP A 259 28.81 -13.48 -8.36
CA TRP A 259 28.34 -13.45 -9.75
C TRP A 259 27.54 -12.19 -10.09
N ALA A 260 26.91 -11.55 -9.10
CA ALA A 260 26.18 -10.31 -9.30
C ALA A 260 27.12 -9.20 -9.84
N PHE A 261 28.43 -9.31 -9.61
CA PHE A 261 29.42 -8.34 -10.05
C PHE A 261 30.21 -8.78 -11.30
N ASP A 262 29.93 -9.97 -11.84
CA ASP A 262 30.61 -10.49 -13.04
C ASP A 262 30.10 -9.82 -14.33
N LYS A 263 30.83 -8.83 -14.81
CA LYS A 263 30.49 -8.08 -16.03
C LYS A 263 30.49 -8.95 -17.30
N SER A 264 31.10 -10.14 -17.27
CA SER A 264 31.14 -11.04 -18.43
C SER A 264 29.78 -11.68 -18.74
N LEU A 265 28.84 -11.72 -17.78
CA LEU A 265 27.49 -12.28 -17.98
C LEU A 265 26.73 -11.62 -19.13
N THR A 266 26.94 -10.31 -19.33
CA THR A 266 26.34 -9.57 -20.45
C THR A 266 26.79 -10.07 -21.83
N VAL A 267 27.93 -10.76 -21.90
CA VAL A 267 28.50 -11.33 -23.13
C VAL A 267 28.29 -12.84 -23.20
N THR A 268 28.43 -13.55 -22.07
CA THR A 268 28.33 -15.01 -22.02
C THR A 268 26.87 -15.50 -21.97
N GLN A 269 25.96 -14.67 -21.46
CA GLN A 269 24.53 -14.96 -21.31
C GLN A 269 23.68 -13.69 -21.58
N PRO A 270 23.78 -13.05 -22.76
CA PRO A 270 23.20 -11.73 -23.04
C PRO A 270 21.68 -11.67 -22.87
N ASP A 271 20.99 -12.78 -23.15
CA ASP A 271 19.52 -12.88 -23.11
C ASP A 271 19.01 -13.64 -21.87
N SER A 272 19.83 -13.82 -20.83
CA SER A 272 19.38 -14.49 -19.60
C SER A 272 18.73 -13.52 -18.62
N ASN A 273 17.65 -13.98 -17.98
CA ASN A 273 17.04 -13.27 -16.85
C ASN A 273 18.05 -13.04 -15.70
N LEU A 274 19.08 -13.89 -15.58
CA LEU A 274 20.17 -13.72 -14.62
C LEU A 274 20.99 -12.45 -14.92
N THR A 275 21.43 -12.27 -16.17
CA THR A 275 22.09 -11.04 -16.64
C THR A 275 21.20 -9.82 -16.43
N TYR A 276 19.91 -9.99 -16.67
CA TYR A 276 18.94 -8.92 -16.52
C TYR A 276 18.78 -8.47 -15.07
N PHE A 277 18.67 -9.39 -14.11
CA PHE A 277 18.51 -9.07 -12.69
C PHE A 277 19.83 -8.82 -11.96
N GLN A 278 20.97 -9.08 -12.61
CA GLN A 278 22.30 -8.84 -12.07
C GLN A 278 22.43 -7.44 -11.43
N ARG A 279 21.96 -6.40 -12.13
CA ARG A 279 22.02 -5.00 -11.65
C ARG A 279 21.22 -4.75 -10.37
N ILE A 280 20.13 -5.50 -10.16
CA ILE A 280 19.29 -5.38 -8.97
C ILE A 280 20.02 -6.02 -7.78
N VAL A 281 20.63 -7.18 -7.99
CA VAL A 281 21.38 -7.91 -6.95
C VAL A 281 22.71 -7.21 -6.61
N ALA A 282 23.37 -6.59 -7.59
CA ALA A 282 24.61 -5.84 -7.40
C ALA A 282 24.43 -4.39 -6.95
N ASP A 283 23.18 -3.95 -6.75
CA ASP A 283 22.89 -2.60 -6.29
C ASP A 283 23.46 -2.38 -4.88
N GLN A 284 23.93 -1.16 -4.60
CA GLN A 284 24.49 -0.80 -3.30
C GLN A 284 23.49 -0.92 -2.14
N HIS A 285 22.18 -0.89 -2.43
CA HIS A 285 21.12 -1.05 -1.45
C HIS A 285 20.73 -2.52 -1.22
N TYR A 286 21.42 -3.49 -1.83
CA TYR A 286 21.19 -4.91 -1.56
C TYR A 286 21.25 -5.21 -0.04
N PRO A 287 20.31 -6.00 0.52
CA PRO A 287 19.27 -6.79 -0.16
C PRO A 287 17.98 -6.03 -0.48
N TYR A 288 17.85 -4.77 -0.05
CA TYR A 288 16.62 -3.98 -0.18
C TYR A 288 16.28 -3.63 -1.63
N SER A 289 17.28 -3.57 -2.51
CA SER A 289 17.06 -3.44 -3.96
C SER A 289 16.29 -4.62 -4.54
N VAL A 290 16.35 -5.81 -3.93
CA VAL A 290 15.59 -7.01 -4.32
C VAL A 290 14.28 -7.10 -3.54
N ARG A 291 14.33 -6.76 -2.24
CA ARG A 291 13.25 -7.00 -1.27
C ARG A 291 13.12 -5.79 -0.33
N PRO A 292 12.44 -4.69 -0.75
CA PRO A 292 12.49 -3.41 -0.04
C PRO A 292 11.98 -3.45 1.40
N ASP A 293 10.98 -4.29 1.69
CA ASP A 293 10.40 -4.52 3.01
C ASP A 293 11.39 -5.09 4.04
N LEU A 294 12.52 -5.69 3.62
CA LEU A 294 13.59 -6.05 4.58
C LEU A 294 14.22 -4.81 5.23
N ARG A 295 14.12 -3.63 4.61
CA ARG A 295 14.57 -2.40 5.27
C ARG A 295 13.65 -2.04 6.44
N LEU A 296 12.34 -2.29 6.32
CA LEU A 296 11.39 -2.10 7.42
C LEU A 296 11.73 -3.04 8.58
N ARG A 297 11.98 -4.32 8.28
CA ARG A 297 12.48 -5.31 9.25
C ARG A 297 13.70 -4.82 10.00
N ASP A 298 14.72 -4.38 9.26
CA ASP A 298 16.00 -4.01 9.83
C ASP A 298 15.94 -2.70 10.61
N ALA A 299 15.01 -1.80 10.29
CA ALA A 299 14.75 -0.58 11.05
C ALA A 299 14.20 -0.86 12.46
N ILE A 300 13.45 -1.96 12.65
CA ILE A 300 12.80 -2.32 13.91
C ILE A 300 13.48 -3.46 14.67
N LYS A 301 14.58 -4.02 14.14
CA LYS A 301 15.21 -5.22 14.70
C LYS A 301 15.57 -5.07 16.18
N ASP A 302 16.10 -3.92 16.56
CA ASP A 302 16.56 -3.60 17.92
C ASP A 302 15.55 -2.75 18.71
N GLN A 303 14.39 -2.44 18.13
CA GLN A 303 13.35 -1.66 18.79
C GLN A 303 12.49 -2.56 19.70
N ASN A 304 12.08 -2.00 20.85
CA ASN A 304 11.10 -2.61 21.74
C ASN A 304 9.69 -2.14 21.34
N ILE A 305 9.01 -2.89 20.49
CA ILE A 305 7.64 -2.58 20.04
C ILE A 305 6.67 -3.43 20.86
N SER A 306 5.76 -2.77 21.59
CA SER A 306 4.78 -3.45 22.44
C SER A 306 3.61 -4.01 21.64
N LYS A 307 3.17 -3.28 20.61
CA LYS A 307 2.05 -3.63 19.73
C LYS A 307 2.01 -2.77 18.46
N TYR A 308 1.20 -3.16 17.49
CA TYR A 308 0.89 -2.35 16.31
C TYR A 308 -0.57 -2.47 15.84
N THR A 309 -1.02 -1.46 15.10
CA THR A 309 -2.23 -1.52 14.26
C THR A 309 -1.79 -1.69 12.81
N LEU A 310 -2.35 -2.68 12.11
CA LEU A 310 -2.12 -2.91 10.68
C LEU A 310 -3.33 -2.44 9.88
N ILE A 311 -3.12 -1.58 8.89
CA ILE A 311 -4.12 -1.20 7.88
C ILE A 311 -3.68 -1.79 6.54
N GLN A 312 -4.58 -2.51 5.87
CA GLN A 312 -4.34 -3.07 4.54
C GLN A 312 -5.35 -2.55 3.55
N LEU A 313 -4.88 -1.89 2.49
CA LEU A 313 -5.71 -1.33 1.42
C LEU A 313 -5.27 -1.86 0.06
N SER A 314 -6.21 -2.00 -0.86
CA SER A 314 -5.93 -2.33 -2.26
C SER A 314 -6.96 -1.76 -3.21
N SER A 315 -6.55 -1.60 -4.46
CA SER A 315 -7.44 -1.36 -5.58
C SER A 315 -8.19 -2.63 -6.04
N LYS A 316 -7.72 -3.82 -5.66
CA LYS A 316 -8.28 -5.13 -6.06
C LYS A 316 -8.49 -6.07 -4.89
N HIS A 317 -9.60 -6.81 -4.93
CA HIS A 317 -10.06 -7.73 -3.88
C HIS A 317 -10.59 -9.04 -4.47
N ASP A 318 -10.45 -10.17 -3.75
CA ASP A 318 -10.95 -11.52 -4.15
C ASP A 318 -12.48 -11.68 -4.11
N GLY A 319 -13.20 -10.57 -3.97
CA GLY A 319 -14.64 -10.46 -3.91
C GLY A 319 -15.05 -9.05 -3.46
N GLY A 320 -16.34 -8.75 -3.54
CA GLY A 320 -16.87 -7.43 -3.13
C GLY A 320 -16.54 -6.29 -4.10
N PRO A 321 -16.95 -5.05 -3.73
CA PRO A 321 -16.69 -3.85 -4.53
C PRO A 321 -15.20 -3.59 -4.70
N GLN A 322 -14.79 -3.28 -5.92
CA GLN A 322 -13.39 -3.00 -6.22
C GLN A 322 -13.06 -1.52 -5.96
N GLY A 323 -11.80 -1.25 -5.63
CA GLY A 323 -11.23 0.09 -5.78
C GLY A 323 -10.98 0.40 -7.26
N GLY A 324 -10.07 1.31 -7.54
CA GLY A 324 -9.72 1.62 -8.93
C GLY A 324 -8.55 2.57 -9.09
N ILE A 325 -7.99 2.55 -10.29
CA ILE A 325 -6.95 3.47 -10.73
C ILE A 325 -7.37 4.04 -12.08
N LEU A 326 -7.41 5.36 -12.16
CA LEU A 326 -7.63 6.09 -13.40
C LEU A 326 -6.31 6.71 -13.84
N ASN A 327 -5.99 6.54 -15.11
CA ASN A 327 -4.73 7.00 -15.70
C ASN A 327 -5.00 8.03 -16.78
N THR A 328 -4.14 9.04 -16.88
CA THR A 328 -4.09 9.92 -18.06
C THR A 328 -3.82 9.10 -19.33
N PRO A 329 -4.18 9.61 -20.53
CA PRO A 329 -4.00 8.86 -21.77
C PRO A 329 -2.57 8.36 -22.02
N PHE A 330 -1.56 9.14 -21.65
CA PHE A 330 -0.15 8.75 -21.80
C PHE A 330 0.21 7.58 -20.90
N VAL A 331 -0.08 7.70 -19.60
CA VAL A 331 0.15 6.64 -18.61
C VAL A 331 -0.60 5.37 -19.02
N LYS A 332 -1.89 5.50 -19.40
CA LYS A 332 -2.71 4.37 -19.85
C LYS A 332 -2.11 3.63 -21.05
N LYS A 333 -1.42 4.34 -21.94
CA LYS A 333 -0.84 3.76 -23.16
C LYS A 333 0.54 3.15 -22.94
N PHE A 334 1.41 3.81 -22.16
CA PHE A 334 2.85 3.47 -22.13
C PHE A 334 3.35 2.92 -20.80
N ALA A 335 2.66 3.22 -19.70
CA ALA A 335 3.07 2.85 -18.34
C ALA A 335 1.81 2.62 -17.49
N ASN A 336 0.95 1.71 -17.93
CA ASN A 336 -0.41 1.60 -17.40
C ASN A 336 -0.34 1.11 -15.96
N VAL A 337 -0.76 1.95 -15.02
CA VAL A 337 -0.88 1.56 -13.61
C VAL A 337 -2.16 0.75 -13.44
N THR A 338 -2.04 -0.52 -13.06
CA THR A 338 -3.19 -1.44 -13.03
C THR A 338 -3.61 -1.92 -11.67
N GLU A 339 -2.74 -1.75 -10.67
CA GLU A 339 -2.98 -2.22 -9.33
C GLU A 339 -2.11 -1.49 -8.34
N MET A 340 -2.66 -1.26 -7.16
CA MET A 340 -1.95 -0.68 -6.05
C MET A 340 -2.40 -1.33 -4.76
N SER A 341 -1.45 -1.59 -3.88
CA SER A 341 -1.67 -2.02 -2.52
C SER A 341 -0.85 -1.21 -1.53
N LEU A 342 -1.34 -1.18 -0.29
CA LEU A 342 -0.73 -0.46 0.81
C LEU A 342 -0.89 -1.26 2.10
N ASN A 343 0.23 -1.49 2.78
CA ASN A 343 0.27 -1.87 4.17
C ASN A 343 0.77 -0.69 5.01
N LEU A 344 0.08 -0.37 6.10
CA LEU A 344 0.56 0.58 7.11
C LEU A 344 0.62 -0.12 8.47
N TRP A 345 1.74 -0.02 9.16
CA TRP A 345 1.92 -0.47 10.54
C TRP A 345 2.11 0.76 11.42
N LEU A 346 1.11 1.02 12.27
CA LEU A 346 1.16 2.03 13.33
C LEU A 346 1.62 1.36 14.61
N GLU A 347 2.88 1.58 14.97
CA GLU A 347 3.58 0.84 16.01
C GLU A 347 3.71 1.68 17.28
N THR A 348 3.53 1.03 18.43
CA THR A 348 3.84 1.61 19.74
C THR A 348 5.22 1.15 20.18
N VAL A 349 6.22 2.03 20.06
CA VAL A 349 7.61 1.77 20.44
C VAL A 349 7.85 2.25 21.87
N ILE A 350 8.54 1.45 22.68
CA ILE A 350 8.95 1.80 24.04
C ILE A 350 10.41 2.26 24.01
N GLU A 351 10.63 3.55 24.24
CA GLU A 351 11.95 4.20 24.25
C GLU A 351 12.12 4.96 25.56
N ASP A 352 13.19 4.68 26.31
CA ASP A 352 13.46 5.30 27.62
C ASP A 352 12.26 5.23 28.60
N GLY A 353 11.47 4.16 28.51
CA GLY A 353 10.27 3.94 29.32
C GLY A 353 9.05 4.76 28.91
N GLN A 354 9.08 5.44 27.76
CA GLN A 354 7.98 6.20 27.18
C GLN A 354 7.46 5.53 25.90
N GLU A 355 6.16 5.70 25.65
CA GLU A 355 5.54 5.29 24.39
C GLU A 355 5.77 6.34 23.30
N VAL A 356 6.30 5.90 22.16
CA VAL A 356 6.51 6.70 20.95
C VAL A 356 5.81 6.03 19.79
N LEU A 357 5.05 6.80 19.02
CA LEU A 357 4.42 6.30 17.80
C LEU A 357 5.41 6.28 16.63
N GLN A 358 5.47 5.14 15.94
CA GLN A 358 6.16 4.94 14.67
C GLN A 358 5.17 4.49 13.61
N LEU A 359 5.40 4.92 12.37
CA LEU A 359 4.63 4.52 11.20
C LEU A 359 5.59 3.86 10.22
N GLN A 360 5.41 2.56 9.97
CA GLN A 360 5.98 1.90 8.80
C GLN A 360 4.93 1.76 7.72
N TYR A 361 5.32 1.85 6.45
CA TYR A 361 4.43 1.48 5.36
C TYR A 361 5.17 0.83 4.22
N GLU A 362 4.43 0.05 3.45
CA GLU A 362 4.82 -0.51 2.17
C GLU A 362 3.72 -0.23 1.16
N GLN A 363 4.07 0.53 0.13
CA GLN A 363 3.21 0.84 -0.99
C GLN A 363 3.76 0.16 -2.23
N ILE A 364 2.91 -0.61 -2.91
CA ILE A 364 3.27 -1.38 -4.09
C ILE A 364 2.34 -0.97 -5.21
N ILE A 365 2.91 -0.56 -6.32
CA ILE A 365 2.18 -0.14 -7.51
C ILE A 365 2.65 -1.02 -8.67
N PHE A 366 1.72 -1.60 -9.42
CA PHE A 366 2.06 -2.39 -10.60
C PHE A 366 1.86 -1.58 -11.87
N PHE A 367 2.97 -1.46 -12.60
CA PHE A 367 3.01 -0.87 -13.92
C PHE A 367 3.03 -1.97 -14.98
N GLU A 368 2.20 -1.81 -15.99
CA GLU A 368 2.18 -2.63 -17.18
C GLU A 368 2.80 -1.88 -18.35
N PHE A 369 3.83 -2.48 -18.93
CA PHE A 369 4.55 -1.96 -20.07
C PHE A 369 4.36 -2.91 -21.26
N MET A 370 4.02 -2.36 -22.42
CA MET A 370 3.74 -3.17 -23.62
C MET A 370 5.01 -3.79 -24.27
N VAL A 371 6.20 -3.58 -23.69
CA VAL A 371 7.52 -3.87 -24.29
C VAL A 371 8.15 -5.18 -23.80
N GLY A 372 7.40 -6.23 -23.46
CA GLY A 372 8.02 -7.49 -23.03
C GLY A 372 8.89 -8.14 -24.10
N SER A 373 9.90 -8.91 -23.64
CA SER A 373 10.89 -9.59 -24.51
C SER A 373 10.27 -10.63 -25.46
N ASN A 374 9.02 -11.04 -25.20
CA ASN A 374 8.22 -11.96 -26.02
C ASN A 374 7.00 -11.29 -26.67
N GLY A 375 6.95 -9.94 -26.69
CA GLY A 375 5.82 -9.17 -27.19
C GLY A 375 4.58 -9.12 -26.28
N GLN A 376 4.67 -9.70 -25.08
CA GLN A 376 3.61 -9.62 -24.06
C GLN A 376 3.79 -8.39 -23.14
N THR A 377 2.75 -8.07 -22.40
CA THR A 377 2.82 -7.04 -21.35
C THR A 377 3.76 -7.50 -20.23
N THR A 378 4.74 -6.67 -19.91
CA THR A 378 5.59 -6.86 -18.72
C THR A 378 5.00 -6.10 -17.55
N ARG A 379 4.88 -6.78 -16.41
CA ARG A 379 4.34 -6.20 -15.18
C ARG A 379 5.45 -5.99 -14.16
N TRP A 380 5.72 -4.74 -13.79
CA TRP A 380 6.77 -4.38 -12.83
C TRP A 380 6.17 -3.76 -11.57
N PRO A 381 6.59 -4.21 -10.37
CA PRO A 381 6.29 -3.51 -9.15
C PRO A 381 7.16 -2.25 -9.04
N HIS A 382 6.56 -1.16 -8.60
CA HIS A 382 7.23 -0.01 -8.04
C HIS A 382 6.88 0.00 -6.56
N ILE A 383 7.91 0.00 -5.72
CA ILE A 383 7.75 -0.25 -4.30
C ILE A 383 8.33 0.93 -3.57
N GLN A 384 7.55 1.49 -2.66
CA GLN A 384 7.96 2.57 -1.79
C GLN A 384 7.73 2.10 -0.35
N ILE A 385 8.80 2.14 0.45
CA ILE A 385 8.75 1.79 1.88
C ILE A 385 9.36 2.92 2.70
N ASN A 386 8.85 3.13 3.91
CA ASN A 386 9.46 4.06 4.86
C ASN A 386 9.17 3.69 6.30
N THR A 387 10.03 4.17 7.20
CA THR A 387 9.82 4.18 8.66
C THR A 387 9.86 5.63 9.14
N LEU A 388 8.73 6.13 9.61
CA LEU A 388 8.52 7.52 10.01
C LEU A 388 8.19 7.62 11.50
N ARG A 389 8.52 8.75 12.11
CA ARG A 389 8.07 9.10 13.47
C ARG A 389 7.20 10.33 13.43
N LYS A 390 6.27 10.41 14.37
CA LYS A 390 5.43 11.59 14.54
C LYS A 390 6.31 12.77 14.92
N LYS A 391 6.27 13.82 14.11
CA LYS A 391 6.93 15.09 14.37
C LYS A 391 6.33 15.65 15.67
N PRO A 392 7.14 16.03 16.67
CA PRO A 392 6.64 16.67 17.88
C PRO A 392 5.81 17.90 17.49
N ALA A 393 4.68 18.12 18.18
CA ALA A 393 3.95 19.36 18.04
C ALA A 393 4.87 20.51 18.50
N CYS A 394 5.17 21.45 17.61
CA CYS A 394 5.97 22.63 17.91
C CYS A 394 5.27 23.57 18.90
#